data_AF-A0A0F8ZZZ6-F1
#
_entry.id   AF-A0A0F8ZZZ6-F1
#
_cell.length_a   1.000
_cell.length_b   1.000
_cell.length_c   1.000
_cell.angle_alpha   90.00
_cell.angle_beta   90.00
_cell.angle_gamma   90.00
#
_symmetry.space_group_name_H-M   'P 1'
#
loop_
_entity.id
_entity.type
_entity.pdbx_description
1 polymer ?
#
loop_
_entity_poly.entity_id
_entity_poly.type
_entity_poly.pdbx_seq_one_letter_code
_entity_poly.pdbx_strand_id
1 'polypeptide(L)'
;MADERTIEITNFCPFGCGFCSTDATASRNSAIFLPFATVAQEIHQAREDGVKFLHISGGEPAFHPKIGEILYGCRNVFGGNYMLHSNLIPQIAYNARVLDGIRVHAYLTPADVDEVHVLKRINQGREAKQPEVHCSRNWREQCSCDHIVVRPDGT
;
A
#
# COMPACT_ATOMS: atom_id res chain seq x y z
N MET A 1 5.27 -13.68 -15.97
CA MET A 1 4.74 -12.29 -15.94
C MET A 1 4.24 -12.07 -14.54
N ALA A 2 4.72 -11.03 -13.85
CA ALA A 2 4.33 -10.76 -12.47
C ALA A 2 2.89 -10.22 -12.43
N ASP A 3 2.03 -10.82 -11.61
CA ASP A 3 0.65 -10.35 -11.42
C ASP A 3 0.60 -8.99 -10.69
N GLU A 4 1.65 -8.68 -9.91
CA GLU A 4 1.74 -7.48 -9.09
C GLU A 4 3.10 -6.77 -9.28
N ARG A 5 3.12 -5.44 -9.15
CA ARG A 5 4.36 -4.63 -9.16
C ARG A 5 4.33 -3.58 -8.06
N THR A 6 5.46 -3.38 -7.38
CA THR A 6 5.65 -2.31 -6.40
C THR A 6 6.58 -1.24 -6.94
N ILE A 7 6.19 0.03 -6.82
CA ILE A 7 7.03 1.20 -7.12
C ILE A 7 7.32 1.91 -5.81
N GLU A 8 8.59 1.92 -5.38
CA GLU A 8 9.03 2.69 -4.23
C GLU A 8 9.31 4.15 -4.64
N ILE A 9 8.35 5.05 -4.40
CA ILE A 9 8.38 6.42 -4.93
C ILE A 9 9.26 7.39 -4.11
N THR A 10 9.67 6.97 -2.92
CA THR A 10 10.55 7.75 -2.05
C THR A 10 11.21 6.84 -1.02
N ASN A 11 12.38 7.22 -0.50
CA ASN A 11 12.93 6.63 0.71
C ASN A 11 12.75 7.52 1.95
N PHE A 12 12.05 8.65 1.86
CA PHE A 12 11.76 9.48 3.02
C PHE A 12 10.76 8.79 3.94
N CYS A 13 11.09 8.60 5.22
CA CYS A 13 10.16 8.10 6.24
C CYS A 13 10.52 8.65 7.62
N PRO A 14 9.63 9.40 8.30
CA PRO A 14 9.91 9.93 9.63
C PRO A 14 9.67 8.92 10.77
N PHE A 15 9.16 7.70 10.49
CA PHE A 15 8.68 6.78 11.53
C PHE A 15 9.76 5.90 12.15
N GLY A 16 10.88 5.64 11.45
CA GLY A 16 12.03 4.93 12.02
C GLY A 16 11.73 3.52 12.54
N CYS A 17 10.85 2.77 11.87
CA CYS A 17 10.43 1.43 12.31
C CYS A 17 11.61 0.44 12.34
N GLY A 18 11.87 -0.20 13.47
CA GLY A 18 12.98 -1.16 13.63
C GLY A 18 12.87 -2.46 12.80
N PHE A 19 11.70 -2.72 12.23
CA PHE A 19 11.42 -3.86 11.35
C PHE A 19 11.36 -3.48 9.86
N CYS A 20 11.69 -2.23 9.50
CA CYS A 20 11.58 -1.75 8.13
C CYS A 20 12.61 -2.46 7.22
N SER A 21 12.14 -3.02 6.10
CA SER A 21 13.00 -3.61 5.06
C SER A 21 13.47 -2.60 4.02
N THR A 22 12.92 -1.38 4.04
CA THR A 22 13.29 -0.29 3.12
C THR A 22 14.46 0.50 3.71
N ASP A 23 15.41 0.88 2.87
CA ASP A 23 16.52 1.77 3.25
C ASP A 23 16.04 3.23 3.37
N ALA A 24 15.20 3.45 4.38
CA ALA A 24 14.48 4.70 4.58
C ALA A 24 15.28 5.69 5.44
N THR A 25 15.13 6.98 5.14
CA THR A 25 15.76 8.07 5.89
C THR A 25 14.73 9.03 6.47
N ALA A 26 14.93 9.43 7.73
CA ALA A 26 14.14 10.48 8.38
C ALA A 26 14.58 11.90 7.98
N SER A 27 15.73 12.03 7.30
CA SER A 27 16.24 13.33 6.84
C SER A 27 15.66 13.65 5.46
N ARG A 28 14.75 14.63 5.42
CA ARG A 28 14.13 15.09 4.17
C ARG A 28 15.13 15.63 3.15
N ASN A 29 16.22 16.24 3.62
CA ASN A 29 17.25 16.83 2.75
C ASN A 29 18.10 15.79 2.04
N SER A 30 18.23 14.59 2.60
CA SER A 30 18.96 13.46 2.00
C SER A 30 18.03 12.42 1.38
N ALA A 31 16.72 12.63 1.45
CA ALA A 31 15.76 11.70 0.91
C ALA A 31 15.59 11.88 -0.60
N ILE A 32 15.34 10.77 -1.26
CA ILE A 32 15.04 10.68 -2.69
C ILE A 32 13.52 10.67 -2.84
N PHE A 33 13.03 11.49 -3.77
CA PHE A 33 11.66 11.48 -4.24
C PHE A 33 11.71 11.28 -5.75
N LEU A 34 11.14 10.18 -6.24
CA LEU A 34 11.17 9.90 -7.67
C LEU A 34 10.45 11.02 -8.45
N PRO A 35 11.04 11.56 -9.53
CA PRO A 35 10.35 12.54 -10.35
C PRO A 35 9.01 12.00 -10.84
N PHE A 36 7.97 12.84 -10.84
CA PHE A 36 6.63 12.43 -11.27
C PHE A 36 6.62 11.78 -12.67
N ALA A 37 7.42 12.31 -13.60
CA ALA A 37 7.52 11.76 -14.95
C ALA A 37 8.05 10.30 -14.94
N THR A 38 9.03 9.99 -14.10
CA THR A 38 9.55 8.63 -13.90
C THR A 38 8.47 7.72 -13.34
N VAL A 39 7.77 8.16 -12.29
CA VAL A 39 6.68 7.37 -11.69
C VAL A 39 5.55 7.12 -12.70
N ALA A 40 5.18 8.14 -13.48
CA ALA A 40 4.17 8.01 -14.53
C ALA A 40 4.58 7.00 -15.60
N GLN A 41 5.84 7.06 -16.05
CA GLN A 41 6.38 6.09 -17.00
C GLN A 41 6.30 4.66 -16.44
N GLU A 42 6.69 4.44 -15.18
CA GLU A 42 6.62 3.13 -14.54
C GLU A 42 5.19 2.60 -14.39
N ILE A 43 4.22 3.48 -14.08
CA ILE A 43 2.80 3.13 -14.05
C ILE A 43 2.35 2.61 -15.42
N HIS A 44 2.70 3.31 -16.50
CA HIS A 44 2.34 2.89 -17.86
C HIS A 44 3.06 1.60 -18.26
N GLN A 45 4.36 1.51 -18.01
CA GLN A 45 5.16 0.32 -18.32
C GLN A 45 4.64 -0.91 -17.58
N ALA A 46 4.28 -0.79 -16.30
CA ALA A 46 3.67 -1.88 -15.54
C ALA A 46 2.41 -2.42 -16.22
N ARG A 47 1.56 -1.53 -16.74
CA ARG A 47 0.34 -1.93 -17.44
C ARG A 47 0.64 -2.63 -18.76
N GLU A 48 1.60 -2.13 -19.52
CA GLU A 48 2.06 -2.73 -20.78
C GLU A 48 2.67 -4.12 -20.55
N ASP A 49 3.39 -4.30 -19.44
CA ASP A 49 3.99 -5.57 -19.03
C ASP A 49 2.96 -6.60 -18.53
N GLY A 50 1.68 -6.24 -18.51
CA GLY A 50 0.58 -7.11 -18.10
C GLY A 50 0.34 -7.19 -16.59
N VAL A 51 0.92 -6.29 -15.80
CA VAL A 51 0.67 -6.22 -14.35
C VAL A 51 -0.82 -5.98 -14.09
N LYS A 52 -1.38 -6.74 -13.15
CA LYS A 52 -2.79 -6.66 -12.77
C LYS A 52 -3.03 -5.72 -11.60
N PHE A 53 -2.09 -5.66 -10.66
CA PHE A 53 -2.21 -4.86 -9.44
C PHE A 53 -0.93 -4.05 -9.16
N LEU A 54 -1.10 -2.75 -8.90
CA LEU A 54 0.03 -1.85 -8.66
C LEU A 54 0.11 -1.39 -7.19
N HIS A 55 1.27 -1.51 -6.59
CA HIS A 55 1.56 -1.03 -5.24
C HIS A 55 2.43 0.23 -5.31
N ILE A 56 2.00 1.29 -4.63
CA ILE A 56 2.77 2.50 -4.40
C ILE A 56 3.30 2.43 -2.97
N SER A 57 4.62 2.37 -2.84
CA SER A 57 5.33 2.14 -1.58
C SER A 57 6.58 3.03 -1.48
N GLY A 58 7.51 2.67 -0.60
CA GLY A 58 8.76 3.36 -0.31
C GLY A 58 8.93 3.50 1.20
N GLY A 59 9.60 4.57 1.62
CA GLY A 59 9.63 4.96 3.03
C GLY A 59 8.21 5.26 3.54
N GLU A 60 7.75 6.49 3.32
CA GLU A 60 6.36 6.87 3.51
C GLU A 60 5.88 7.60 2.25
N PRO A 61 5.24 6.89 1.30
CA PRO A 61 4.89 7.45 -0.01
C PRO A 61 3.91 8.61 0.08
N ALA A 62 3.12 8.71 1.14
CA ALA A 62 2.19 9.82 1.30
C ALA A 62 2.88 11.17 1.56
N PHE A 63 4.18 11.19 1.88
CA PHE A 63 4.98 12.42 1.92
C PHE A 63 5.54 12.85 0.55
N HIS A 64 5.33 12.05 -0.50
CA HIS A 64 5.76 12.43 -1.83
C HIS A 64 5.08 13.74 -2.29
N PRO A 65 5.82 14.77 -2.75
CA PRO A 65 5.25 16.08 -3.11
C PRO A 65 4.16 16.03 -4.20
N LYS A 66 4.15 14.94 -4.98
CA LYS A 66 3.23 14.67 -6.10
C LYS A 66 2.32 13.47 -5.87
N ILE A 67 2.08 13.09 -4.60
CA ILE A 67 1.29 11.88 -4.30
C ILE A 67 -0.12 11.94 -4.91
N GLY A 68 -0.77 13.10 -4.89
CA GLY A 68 -2.11 13.27 -5.47
C GLY A 68 -2.13 12.95 -6.97
N GLU A 69 -1.16 13.51 -7.72
CA GLU A 69 -1.02 13.25 -9.16
C GLU A 69 -0.64 11.79 -9.45
N ILE A 70 0.19 11.17 -8.62
CA ILE A 70 0.56 9.75 -8.74
C ILE A 70 -0.66 8.84 -8.56
N LEU A 71 -1.45 9.04 -7.50
CA LEU A 71 -2.65 8.24 -7.25
C LEU A 71 -3.71 8.45 -8.34
N TYR A 72 -3.82 9.67 -8.87
CA TYR A 72 -4.66 9.93 -10.03
C TYR A 72 -4.19 9.17 -11.28
N GLY A 73 -2.88 9.15 -11.55
CA GLY A 73 -2.28 8.35 -12.62
C GLY A 73 -2.56 6.85 -12.46
N CYS A 74 -2.38 6.32 -11.25
CA CYS A 74 -2.70 4.92 -10.92
C CYS A 74 -4.18 4.61 -11.20
N ARG A 75 -5.10 5.48 -10.76
CA ARG A 75 -6.53 5.31 -11.00
C ARG A 75 -6.88 5.31 -12.48
N ASN A 76 -6.25 6.16 -13.29
CA ASN A 76 -6.55 6.23 -14.72
C ASN A 76 -6.04 5.00 -15.49
N VAL A 77 -4.90 4.43 -15.08
CA VAL A 77 -4.28 3.29 -15.78
C VAL A 77 -4.78 1.94 -15.26
N PHE A 78 -4.96 1.81 -13.94
CA PHE A 78 -5.33 0.56 -13.26
C PHE A 78 -6.78 0.55 -12.74
N GLY A 79 -7.52 1.65 -12.88
CA GLY A 79 -8.90 1.77 -12.37
C GLY A 79 -8.92 1.76 -10.84
N GLY A 80 -9.19 0.59 -10.26
CA GLY A 80 -9.19 0.34 -8.81
C GLY A 80 -8.17 -0.70 -8.35
N ASN A 81 -7.35 -1.23 -9.26
CA ASN A 81 -6.38 -2.27 -8.95
C ASN A 81 -5.01 -1.67 -8.58
N TYR A 82 -5.02 -0.81 -7.57
CA TYR A 82 -3.80 -0.26 -7.00
C TYR A 82 -3.94 -0.02 -5.50
N MET A 83 -2.81 0.09 -4.80
CA MET A 83 -2.78 0.33 -3.36
C MET A 83 -1.64 1.26 -2.97
N LEU A 84 -1.92 2.17 -2.04
CA LEU A 84 -0.91 2.97 -1.36
C LEU A 84 -0.58 2.30 -0.01
N HIS A 85 0.70 1.99 0.21
CA HIS A 85 1.18 1.52 1.50
C HIS A 85 1.59 2.71 2.36
N SER A 86 0.83 3.03 3.40
CA SER A 86 1.08 4.23 4.21
C SER A 86 0.86 3.94 5.69
N ASN A 87 1.72 4.54 6.52
CA ASN A 87 1.62 4.56 7.98
C ASN A 87 0.88 5.82 8.48
N LEU A 88 0.43 6.72 7.59
CA LEU A 88 -0.23 7.98 7.95
C LEU A 88 -1.70 7.85 8.37
N ILE A 89 -2.25 6.64 8.39
CA ILE A 89 -3.66 6.43 8.69
C ILE A 89 -3.78 5.83 10.10
N PRO A 90 -3.81 6.68 11.16
CA PRO A 90 -4.01 6.19 12.52
C PRO A 90 -5.49 5.81 12.76
N GLN A 91 -6.42 6.45 12.05
CA GLN A 91 -7.86 6.22 12.18
C GLN A 91 -8.57 6.51 10.85
N ILE A 92 -9.58 5.71 10.50
CA ILE A 92 -10.43 5.90 9.32
C ILE A 92 -11.89 6.05 9.77
N ALA A 93 -12.55 7.11 9.32
CA ALA A 93 -14.00 7.23 9.34
C ALA A 93 -14.48 7.52 7.91
N TYR A 94 -15.49 6.80 7.44
CA TYR A 94 -16.03 6.99 6.09
C TYR A 94 -17.56 6.98 6.09
N ASN A 95 -18.18 7.65 5.12
CA ASN A 95 -19.62 7.66 4.94
C ASN A 95 -20.04 6.53 3.99
N ALA A 96 -20.63 5.48 4.55
CA ALA A 96 -21.10 4.31 3.80
C ALA A 96 -22.27 4.60 2.83
N ARG A 97 -22.82 5.83 2.83
CA ARG A 97 -23.79 6.28 1.80
C ARG A 97 -23.13 6.84 0.54
N VAL A 98 -21.84 7.18 0.63
CA VAL A 98 -21.05 7.78 -0.47
C VAL A 98 -20.13 6.74 -1.10
N LEU A 99 -19.60 5.84 -0.26
CA LEU A 99 -18.76 4.72 -0.67
C LEU A 99 -19.46 3.43 -0.24
N ASP A 100 -19.70 2.52 -1.17
CA ASP A 100 -20.34 1.22 -0.90
C ASP A 100 -19.52 0.31 0.05
N GLY A 101 -18.30 0.72 0.37
CA GLY A 101 -17.42 0.09 1.35
C GLY A 101 -16.01 0.64 1.27
N ILE A 102 -15.17 0.28 2.23
CA ILE A 102 -13.71 0.44 2.12
C ILE A 102 -13.05 -0.93 2.24
N ARG A 103 -12.00 -1.15 1.47
CA ARG A 103 -11.12 -2.30 1.64
C ARG A 103 -9.90 -1.84 2.43
N VAL A 104 -9.68 -2.43 3.60
CA VAL A 104 -8.52 -2.14 4.45
C VAL A 104 -7.57 -3.33 4.37
N HIS A 105 -6.36 -3.08 3.88
CA HIS A 105 -5.25 -4.01 4.00
C HIS A 105 -4.33 -3.48 5.09
N ALA A 106 -4.04 -4.30 6.09
CA ALA A 106 -3.15 -3.95 7.19
C ALA A 106 -2.06 -5.01 7.31
N TYR A 107 -0.81 -4.57 7.32
CA TYR A 107 0.34 -5.41 7.66
C TYR A 107 0.50 -5.36 9.18
N LEU A 108 0.13 -6.43 9.85
CA LEU A 108 0.28 -6.57 11.29
C LEU A 108 1.54 -7.39 11.57
N THR A 109 2.42 -6.88 12.44
CA THR A 109 3.53 -7.63 13.00
C THR A 109 3.16 -8.10 14.41
N PRO A 110 2.50 -9.25 14.57
CA PRO A 110 2.25 -9.81 15.89
C PRO A 110 3.57 -10.35 16.46
N ALA A 111 4.30 -9.54 17.22
CA ALA A 111 5.36 -10.04 18.10
C ALA A 111 4.76 -10.25 19.49
N ASP A 112 4.91 -11.45 20.05
CA ASP A 112 4.49 -11.84 21.41
C ASP A 112 3.03 -11.53 21.77
N VAL A 113 2.10 -11.76 20.83
CA VAL A 113 0.66 -11.69 21.11
C VAL A 113 0.04 -13.07 21.05
N ASP A 114 -0.59 -13.48 22.16
CA ASP A 114 -1.30 -14.77 22.27
C ASP A 114 -2.57 -14.79 21.40
N GLU A 115 -3.17 -13.62 21.12
CA GLU A 115 -4.38 -13.46 20.32
C GLU A 115 -4.43 -12.09 19.61
N VAL A 116 -4.91 -12.05 18.36
CA VAL A 116 -5.22 -10.79 17.64
C VAL A 116 -6.73 -10.57 17.68
N HIS A 117 -7.18 -9.65 18.53
CA HIS A 117 -8.58 -9.25 18.57
C HIS A 117 -8.86 -8.16 17.52
N VAL A 118 -9.53 -8.53 16.43
CA VAL A 118 -10.17 -7.53 15.55
C VAL A 118 -11.40 -7.00 16.28
N LEU A 119 -11.26 -5.85 16.92
CA LEU A 119 -12.31 -5.28 17.75
C LEU A 119 -13.57 -4.93 16.93
N LYS A 120 -14.69 -5.37 17.51
CA LYS A 120 -16.08 -5.13 17.15
C LYS A 120 -16.35 -3.69 16.67
N ARG A 121 -17.12 -3.56 15.57
CA ARG A 121 -17.62 -2.30 15.00
C ARG A 121 -18.25 -1.38 16.06
N ILE A 122 -18.07 -0.07 15.89
CA ILE A 122 -18.96 0.95 16.47
C ILE A 122 -20.36 0.70 15.88
N ASN A 123 -21.37 0.49 16.73
CA ASN A 123 -22.74 0.22 16.27
C ASN A 123 -23.25 1.36 15.39
N GLN A 124 -23.48 1.09 14.10
CA GLN A 124 -24.23 1.96 13.20
C GLN A 124 -25.40 1.21 12.55
N GLY A 125 -26.56 1.23 13.21
CA GLY A 125 -27.86 0.97 12.57
C GLY A 125 -28.05 -0.37 11.84
N ARG A 126 -29.10 -0.43 10.99
CA ARG A 126 -29.76 -1.63 10.44
C ARG A 126 -28.92 -2.40 9.40
N GLU A 127 -27.85 -3.04 9.81
CA GLU A 127 -27.12 -3.96 8.94
C GLU A 127 -27.59 -5.40 9.21
N ALA A 128 -28.35 -5.99 8.27
CA ALA A 128 -29.05 -7.26 8.49
C ALA A 128 -28.21 -8.51 8.20
N LYS A 129 -27.03 -8.39 7.55
CA LYS A 129 -26.17 -9.54 7.24
C LYS A 129 -24.69 -9.19 7.39
N GLN A 130 -23.99 -10.06 8.09
CA GLN A 130 -22.55 -10.03 8.35
C GLN A 130 -21.78 -10.42 7.07
N PRO A 131 -20.76 -9.65 6.63
CA PRO A 131 -19.87 -10.10 5.57
C PRO A 131 -18.89 -11.17 6.08
N GLU A 132 -18.56 -12.11 5.21
CA GLU A 132 -17.62 -13.20 5.49
C GLU A 132 -16.18 -12.66 5.57
N VAL A 133 -15.47 -13.00 6.65
CA VAL A 133 -14.05 -12.63 6.82
C VAL A 133 -13.21 -13.75 6.25
N HIS A 134 -12.49 -13.48 5.16
CA HIS A 134 -11.54 -14.41 4.56
C HIS A 134 -10.12 -14.07 5.02
N CYS A 135 -9.50 -14.95 5.78
CA CYS A 135 -8.06 -14.91 6.05
C CYS A 135 -7.31 -15.63 4.92
N SER A 136 -6.24 -15.03 4.37
CA SER A 136 -5.43 -15.69 3.34
C SER A 136 -4.63 -16.87 3.94
N ARG A 137 -4.44 -17.94 3.17
CA ARG A 137 -3.79 -19.20 3.61
C ARG A 137 -2.26 -19.12 3.72
N ASN A 138 -1.66 -17.98 3.38
CA ASN A 138 -0.24 -17.88 3.03
C ASN A 138 0.69 -17.72 4.26
N TRP A 139 0.16 -17.82 5.48
CA TRP A 139 0.88 -17.53 6.72
C TRP A 139 1.97 -18.55 7.09
N ARG A 140 1.99 -19.74 6.47
CA ARG A 140 2.88 -20.85 6.85
C ARG A 140 3.66 -21.51 5.71
N GLU A 141 3.55 -21.02 4.48
CA GLU A 141 4.22 -21.63 3.33
C GLU A 141 5.22 -20.64 2.72
N GLN A 142 6.42 -21.12 2.41
CA GLN A 142 7.44 -20.34 1.71
C GLN A 142 6.84 -19.83 0.38
N CYS A 143 6.59 -18.51 0.28
CA CYS A 143 5.95 -17.92 -0.91
C CYS A 143 6.91 -18.00 -2.10
N SER A 144 6.51 -18.69 -3.16
CA SER A 144 7.17 -18.73 -4.46
C SER A 144 6.67 -17.62 -5.40
N CYS A 145 6.24 -16.49 -4.85
CA CYS A 145 5.65 -15.41 -5.60
C CYS A 145 6.73 -14.57 -6.31
N ASP A 146 6.67 -14.52 -7.65
CA ASP A 146 7.55 -13.74 -8.54
C ASP A 146 7.30 -12.23 -8.41
N HIS A 147 7.54 -11.65 -7.23
CA HIS A 147 7.46 -10.20 -7.05
C HIS A 147 8.78 -9.54 -7.47
N ILE A 148 8.70 -8.66 -8.48
CA ILE A 148 9.79 -7.79 -8.86
C ILE A 148 9.64 -6.50 -8.05
N VAL A 149 10.63 -6.22 -7.20
CA VAL A 149 10.71 -4.99 -6.39
C VAL A 149 11.73 -4.06 -7.06
N VAL A 150 11.27 -2.90 -7.51
CA VAL A 150 12.15 -1.82 -8.02
C VAL A 150 12.31 -0.78 -6.93
N ARG A 151 13.56 -0.51 -6.56
CA ARG A 151 13.95 0.40 -5.48
C ARG A 151 13.97 1.86 -5.94
N PRO A 152 13.98 2.84 -5.01
CA PRO A 152 13.98 4.27 -5.34
C PRO A 152 15.21 4.73 -6.12
N ASP A 153 16.29 3.95 -6.11
CA ASP A 153 17.51 4.19 -6.89
C ASP A 153 17.45 3.59 -8.32
N GLY A 154 16.35 2.94 -8.68
CA GLY A 154 16.16 2.30 -9.97
C GLY A 154 16.80 0.91 -10.09
N THR A 155 17.24 0.30 -8.97
CA THR A 155 17.73 -1.08 -8.91
C THR A 155 16.67 -2.10 -8.53
#